data_AF-A0A9J7IIY5-F1
#
_entry.id   AF-A0A9J7IIY5-F1
#
_cell.length_a   1.000
_cell.length_b   1.000
_cell.length_c   1.000
_cell.angle_alpha   90.00
_cell.angle_beta   90.00
_cell.angle_gamma   90.00
#
_symmetry.space_group_name_H-M   'P 1'
#
loop_
_entity.id
_entity.type
_entity.pdbx_description
1 polymer ?
#
loop_
_entity_poly.entity_id
_entity_poly.type
_entity_poly.pdbx_seq_one_letter_code
_entity_poly.pdbx_strand_id
1 'polypeptide(L)'
;MKLDVESHIFQNLNGAKDDVKLDVDLDTNRGTLKNINFLTTPSVIHGNGPSKVELNAFANYLANTYNHKCLICQENRLKLDEKNLPIVTLALIGITPVPFFDMFLNHTAYIHYPKNRMHLFIYSGVEYLDAMAKSHLKKYEEEYLSAKIVLSTDQFDERRARQLAVQQAKQKKSDYIFFIDADTHVDDKELLRELMTYDRQFIAP
;
A
#
# COMPACT_ATOMS: atom_id res chain seq x y z
N MET A 1 -42.72 -11.94 -13.37
CA MET A 1 -41.46 -11.38 -12.86
C MET A 1 -41.55 -11.35 -11.33
N LYS A 2 -40.53 -11.80 -10.60
CA LYS A 2 -40.51 -11.83 -9.12
C LYS A 2 -39.23 -11.17 -8.61
N LEU A 3 -39.31 -10.50 -7.47
CA LEU A 3 -38.19 -9.87 -6.78
C LEU A 3 -37.85 -10.65 -5.50
N ASP A 4 -36.57 -10.67 -5.14
CA ASP A 4 -36.07 -11.23 -3.89
C ASP A 4 -36.16 -10.19 -2.77
N VAL A 5 -37.37 -10.04 -2.21
CA VAL A 5 -37.70 -8.96 -1.27
C VAL A 5 -37.12 -9.16 0.14
N GLU A 6 -36.67 -10.37 0.47
CA GLU A 6 -36.14 -10.76 1.79
C GLU A 6 -34.65 -11.14 1.73
N SER A 7 -34.00 -10.89 0.59
CA SER A 7 -32.57 -11.18 0.39
C SER A 7 -32.17 -12.64 0.62
N HIS A 8 -32.99 -13.59 0.18
CA HIS A 8 -32.65 -15.02 0.21
C HIS A 8 -31.48 -15.35 -0.71
N ILE A 9 -31.35 -14.61 -1.82
CA ILE A 9 -30.33 -14.82 -2.85
C ILE A 9 -29.45 -13.58 -2.97
N PHE A 10 -30.04 -12.38 -3.06
CA PHE A 10 -29.36 -11.13 -3.36
C PHE A 10 -29.42 -10.14 -2.19
N GLN A 11 -28.26 -9.68 -1.74
CA GLN A 11 -28.13 -8.59 -0.80
C GLN A 11 -27.51 -7.38 -1.47
N ASN A 12 -28.34 -6.36 -1.71
CA ASN A 12 -27.86 -5.03 -2.07
C ASN A 12 -27.46 -4.28 -0.79
N LEU A 13 -26.28 -3.66 -0.75
CA LEU A 13 -25.79 -2.97 0.45
C LEU A 13 -26.26 -1.52 0.55
N ASN A 14 -26.54 -0.87 -0.59
CA ASN A 14 -26.99 0.52 -0.57
C ASN A 14 -28.38 0.63 0.06
N GLY A 15 -28.47 1.34 1.19
CA GLY A 15 -29.70 1.50 1.96
C GLY A 15 -30.02 0.35 2.91
N ALA A 16 -29.18 -0.69 2.99
CA ALA A 16 -29.40 -1.87 3.83
C ALA A 16 -28.13 -2.31 4.58
N LYS A 17 -27.17 -1.40 4.76
CA LYS A 17 -25.90 -1.68 5.46
C LYS A 17 -26.11 -2.08 6.92
N ASP A 18 -27.11 -1.50 7.57
CA ASP A 18 -27.42 -1.73 8.98
C ASP A 18 -28.24 -3.01 9.17
N ASP A 19 -28.78 -3.57 8.08
CA ASP A 19 -29.53 -4.82 8.05
C ASP A 19 -28.62 -6.05 7.92
N VAL A 20 -27.30 -5.88 7.80
CA VAL A 20 -26.36 -6.98 7.60
C VAL A 20 -25.27 -7.04 8.65
N LYS A 21 -24.83 -8.25 9.00
CA LYS A 21 -23.68 -8.49 9.86
C LYS A 21 -22.81 -9.61 9.30
N LEU A 22 -21.52 -9.53 9.59
CA LEU A 22 -20.60 -10.65 9.41
C LEU A 22 -20.86 -11.64 10.56
N ASP A 23 -21.27 -12.85 10.20
CA ASP A 23 -21.41 -13.97 11.11
C ASP A 23 -20.20 -14.89 10.93
N VAL A 24 -19.45 -15.08 12.01
CA VAL A 24 -18.20 -15.85 12.00
C VAL A 24 -18.43 -17.17 12.71
N ASP A 25 -18.22 -18.26 11.99
CA ASP A 25 -18.19 -19.59 12.56
C ASP A 25 -16.98 -19.71 13.51
N LEU A 26 -17.22 -19.97 14.80
CA LEU A 26 -16.18 -19.92 15.84
C LEU A 26 -15.17 -21.07 15.75
N ASP A 27 -15.56 -22.21 15.16
CA ASP A 27 -14.70 -23.38 15.03
C ASP A 27 -13.75 -23.24 13.84
N THR A 28 -14.21 -22.63 12.75
CA THR A 28 -13.47 -22.49 11.49
C THR A 28 -12.93 -21.08 11.21
N ASN A 29 -13.40 -20.08 11.95
CA ASN A 29 -13.19 -18.64 11.70
C ASN A 29 -13.59 -18.19 10.28
N ARG A 30 -14.55 -18.86 9.66
CA ARG A 30 -15.07 -18.48 8.35
C ARG A 30 -16.23 -17.51 8.49
N GLY A 31 -16.18 -16.43 7.70
CA GLY A 31 -17.23 -15.42 7.63
C GLY A 31 -18.33 -15.76 6.65
N THR A 32 -19.57 -15.52 7.05
CA THR A 32 -20.76 -15.44 6.17
C THR A 32 -21.46 -14.10 6.39
N LEU A 33 -22.14 -13.57 5.38
CA LEU A 33 -22.94 -12.36 5.55
C LEU A 33 -24.37 -12.80 5.90
N LYS A 34 -24.91 -12.31 7.01
CA LYS A 34 -26.31 -12.50 7.38
C LYS A 34 -27.08 -11.20 7.29
N ASN A 35 -28.25 -11.25 6.67
CA ASN A 35 -29.25 -10.22 6.83
C ASN A 35 -30.00 -10.46 8.15
N ILE A 36 -29.87 -9.56 9.11
CA ILE A 36 -30.44 -9.72 10.45
C ILE A 36 -31.91 -9.30 10.52
N ASN A 37 -32.40 -8.54 9.53
CA ASN A 37 -33.80 -8.13 9.46
C ASN A 37 -34.69 -9.30 9.00
N PHE A 38 -34.24 -10.02 7.97
CA PHE A 38 -34.96 -11.17 7.40
C PHE A 38 -34.43 -12.53 7.84
N LEU A 39 -33.35 -12.57 8.64
CA LEU A 39 -32.66 -13.79 9.10
C LEU A 39 -32.21 -14.69 7.93
N THR A 40 -31.77 -14.10 6.82
CA THR A 40 -31.31 -14.79 5.62
C THR A 40 -29.79 -14.75 5.48
N THR A 41 -29.24 -15.70 4.71
CA THR A 41 -27.81 -15.75 4.34
C THR A 41 -27.68 -15.64 2.82
N PRO A 42 -27.63 -14.41 2.27
CA PRO A 42 -27.59 -14.18 0.83
C PRO A 42 -26.36 -14.82 0.16
N SER A 43 -26.55 -15.35 -1.05
CA SER A 43 -25.46 -15.95 -1.84
C SER A 43 -24.71 -14.91 -2.68
N VAL A 44 -25.39 -13.84 -3.10
CA VAL A 44 -24.83 -12.77 -3.92
C VAL A 44 -24.88 -11.47 -3.13
N ILE A 45 -23.73 -10.86 -2.93
CA ILE A 45 -23.60 -9.58 -2.23
C ILE A 45 -23.21 -8.53 -3.25
N HIS A 46 -24.03 -7.49 -3.34
CA HIS A 46 -23.88 -6.43 -4.32
C HIS A 46 -23.66 -5.11 -3.58
N GLY A 47 -22.42 -4.64 -3.58
CA GLY A 47 -22.08 -3.27 -3.18
C GLY A 47 -22.52 -2.26 -4.24
N ASN A 48 -23.83 -2.09 -4.46
CA ASN A 48 -24.38 -1.12 -5.39
C ASN A 48 -24.19 0.32 -4.88
N GLY A 49 -24.25 1.30 -5.79
CA GLY A 49 -24.17 2.72 -5.42
C GLY A 49 -22.92 3.07 -4.59
N PRO A 50 -23.06 3.86 -3.51
CA PRO A 50 -21.95 4.29 -2.66
C PRO A 50 -21.40 3.20 -1.71
N SER A 51 -21.83 1.93 -1.80
CA SER A 51 -21.49 0.87 -0.84
C SER A 51 -20.27 0.02 -1.20
N LYS A 52 -19.32 0.58 -1.96
CA LYS A 52 -18.14 -0.16 -2.45
C LYS A 52 -17.13 -0.44 -1.34
N VAL A 53 -16.94 0.52 -0.43
CA VAL A 53 -15.99 0.38 0.69
C VAL A 53 -16.49 -0.67 1.68
N GLU A 54 -17.79 -0.69 1.95
CA GLU A 54 -18.44 -1.70 2.79
C GLU A 54 -18.30 -3.09 2.17
N LEU A 55 -18.53 -3.22 0.86
CA LEU A 55 -18.30 -4.50 0.16
C LEU A 55 -16.84 -4.95 0.29
N ASN A 56 -15.87 -4.05 0.09
CA ASN A 56 -14.45 -4.35 0.24
C ASN A 56 -14.12 -4.82 1.67
N ALA A 57 -14.72 -4.21 2.69
CA ALA A 57 -14.53 -4.61 4.07
C ALA A 57 -15.06 -6.03 4.34
N PHE A 58 -16.25 -6.37 3.83
CA PHE A 58 -16.78 -7.73 3.94
C PHE A 58 -15.97 -8.75 3.13
N ALA A 59 -15.49 -8.38 1.94
CA ALA A 59 -14.71 -9.26 1.07
C ALA A 59 -13.42 -9.79 1.73
N ASN A 60 -12.87 -9.08 2.72
CA ASN A 60 -11.73 -9.55 3.52
C ASN A 60 -12.03 -10.82 4.34
N TYR A 61 -13.30 -11.16 4.58
CA TYR A 61 -13.71 -12.27 5.44
C TYR A 61 -14.65 -13.28 4.77
N LEU A 62 -15.28 -12.87 3.66
CA LEU A 62 -16.24 -13.69 2.92
C LEU A 62 -15.56 -14.51 1.83
N ALA A 63 -16.29 -15.48 1.26
CA ALA A 63 -15.81 -16.30 0.15
C ALA A 63 -14.47 -17.02 0.45
N ASN A 64 -14.27 -17.43 1.70
CA ASN A 64 -13.10 -18.18 2.17
C ASN A 64 -11.77 -17.41 1.98
N THR A 65 -11.78 -16.09 2.15
CA THR A 65 -10.56 -15.27 2.15
C THR A 65 -9.82 -15.28 3.49
N TYR A 66 -10.49 -15.70 4.58
CA TYR A 66 -9.93 -15.77 5.92
C TYR A 66 -10.41 -17.01 6.70
N ASN A 67 -9.48 -17.64 7.43
CA ASN A 67 -9.77 -18.68 8.44
C ASN A 67 -8.65 -18.72 9.49
N HIS A 68 -8.70 -17.85 10.51
CA HIS A 68 -7.60 -17.54 11.44
C HIS A 68 -6.38 -16.84 10.81
N LYS A 69 -6.19 -17.00 9.50
CA LYS A 69 -5.19 -16.31 8.70
C LYS A 69 -5.79 -15.88 7.36
N CYS A 70 -5.18 -14.90 6.74
CA CYS A 70 -5.52 -14.52 5.37
C CYS A 70 -5.11 -15.65 4.41
N LEU A 71 -6.09 -16.20 3.69
CA LEU A 71 -5.88 -17.27 2.71
C LEU A 71 -5.41 -16.71 1.37
N ILE A 72 -6.05 -15.64 0.89
CA ILE A 72 -5.70 -15.01 -0.39
C ILE A 72 -4.32 -14.35 -0.39
N CYS A 73 -3.81 -13.96 0.78
CA CYS A 73 -2.47 -13.37 0.93
C CYS A 73 -1.34 -14.38 0.62
N GLN A 74 -1.65 -15.67 0.56
CA GLN A 74 -0.71 -16.73 0.23
C GLN A 74 -0.84 -17.20 -1.23
N GLU A 75 -1.86 -16.72 -1.94
CA GLU A 75 -2.10 -17.06 -3.34
C GLU A 75 -1.23 -16.22 -4.28
N ASN A 76 -0.72 -16.86 -5.33
CA ASN A 76 0.02 -16.20 -6.43
C ASN A 76 1.20 -15.34 -5.97
N ARG A 77 1.95 -15.78 -4.95
CA ARG A 77 3.13 -15.06 -4.47
C ARG A 77 4.17 -14.94 -5.59
N LEU A 78 4.64 -13.72 -5.85
CA LEU A 78 5.74 -13.45 -6.76
C LEU A 78 7.03 -14.04 -6.17
N LYS A 79 7.74 -14.84 -6.96
CA LYS A 79 9.10 -15.29 -6.63
C LYS A 79 10.09 -14.30 -7.23
N LEU A 80 10.88 -13.66 -6.37
CA LEU A 80 11.93 -12.74 -6.80
C LEU A 80 13.12 -13.55 -7.36
N ASP A 81 13.56 -13.20 -8.57
CA ASP A 81 14.79 -13.69 -9.16
C ASP A 81 15.92 -12.71 -8.84
N GLU A 82 16.89 -13.12 -8.01
CA GLU A 82 18.02 -12.28 -7.61
C GLU A 82 18.85 -11.77 -8.81
N LYS A 83 18.84 -12.48 -9.94
CA LYS A 83 19.54 -12.04 -11.15
C LYS A 83 18.76 -10.97 -11.93
N ASN A 84 17.43 -10.93 -11.75
CA ASN A 84 16.51 -10.10 -12.53
C ASN A 84 15.50 -9.39 -11.62
N LEU A 85 15.98 -8.82 -10.51
CA LEU A 85 15.13 -8.07 -9.58
C LEU A 85 14.47 -6.87 -10.28
N PRO A 86 13.20 -6.54 -10.05
CA PRO A 86 12.55 -5.38 -10.67
C PRO A 86 13.28 -4.04 -10.44
N ILE A 87 13.04 -3.04 -11.27
CA ILE A 87 13.56 -1.68 -11.05
C ILE A 87 12.59 -0.93 -10.16
N VAL A 88 13.09 -0.35 -9.06
CA VAL A 88 12.25 0.35 -8.06
C VAL A 88 12.62 1.82 -7.99
N THR A 89 11.63 2.71 -7.94
CA THR A 89 11.87 4.08 -7.46
C THR A 89 11.66 4.13 -5.94
N LEU A 90 12.70 4.43 -5.17
CA LEU A 90 12.60 4.73 -3.73
C LEU A 90 12.30 6.21 -3.55
N ALA A 91 11.11 6.54 -3.04
CA ALA A 91 10.66 7.90 -2.82
C ALA A 91 10.59 8.22 -1.32
N LEU A 92 11.56 9.00 -0.85
CA LEU A 92 11.69 9.43 0.55
C LEU A 92 11.09 10.82 0.71
N ILE A 93 10.05 10.96 1.53
CA ILE A 93 9.21 12.16 1.58
C ILE A 93 9.23 12.77 2.99
N GLY A 94 9.90 13.92 3.16
CA GLY A 94 9.88 14.74 4.37
C GLY A 94 9.02 15.99 4.18
N ILE A 95 7.76 15.97 4.59
CA ILE A 95 6.80 17.08 4.36
C ILE A 95 6.87 18.10 5.49
N THR A 96 6.93 17.62 6.73
CA THR A 96 6.95 18.42 7.95
C THR A 96 8.28 18.22 8.68
N PRO A 97 8.63 19.12 9.63
CA PRO A 97 9.78 18.89 10.49
C PRO A 97 9.60 17.57 11.26
N VAL A 98 10.60 16.69 11.17
CA VAL A 98 10.64 15.42 11.91
C VAL A 98 11.98 15.27 12.62
N PRO A 99 12.01 14.70 13.84
CA PRO A 99 13.27 14.41 14.52
C PRO A 99 14.02 13.28 13.80
N PHE A 100 15.34 13.25 13.94
CA PHE A 100 16.19 12.15 13.43
C PHE A 100 16.06 11.86 11.93
N PHE A 101 15.81 12.89 11.11
CA PHE A 101 15.66 12.72 9.66
C PHE A 101 16.91 12.14 8.98
N ASP A 102 18.11 12.45 9.48
CA ASP A 102 19.36 11.85 9.06
C ASP A 102 19.41 10.33 9.35
N MET A 103 18.87 9.89 10.49
CA MET A 103 18.74 8.48 10.85
C MET A 103 17.75 7.78 9.93
N PHE A 104 16.59 8.39 9.66
CA PHE A 104 15.62 7.92 8.67
C PHE A 104 16.26 7.70 7.30
N LEU A 105 16.95 8.72 6.78
CA LEU A 105 17.64 8.62 5.49
C LEU A 105 18.70 7.51 5.52
N ASN A 106 19.51 7.41 6.59
CA ASN A 106 20.50 6.34 6.71
C ASN A 106 19.88 4.94 6.77
N HIS A 107 18.79 4.74 7.50
CA HIS A 107 18.11 3.44 7.59
C HIS A 107 17.57 2.99 6.23
N THR A 108 16.98 3.91 5.46
CA THR A 108 16.47 3.58 4.12
C THR A 108 17.58 3.20 3.13
N ALA A 109 18.81 3.70 3.31
CA ALA A 109 19.97 3.24 2.53
C ALA A 109 20.44 1.81 2.86
N TYR A 110 19.96 1.22 3.96
CA TYR A 110 20.23 -0.16 4.38
C TYR A 110 19.08 -1.13 4.10
N ILE A 111 18.01 -0.69 3.43
CA ILE A 111 17.00 -1.61 2.87
C ILE A 111 17.75 -2.64 2.02
N HIS A 112 17.44 -3.92 2.20
CA HIS A 112 18.10 -5.00 1.49
C HIS A 112 17.59 -5.09 0.06
N TYR A 113 17.96 -4.13 -0.77
CA TYR A 113 17.69 -4.12 -2.20
C TYR A 113 18.88 -3.49 -2.93
N PRO A 114 19.33 -4.04 -4.08
CA PRO A 114 20.50 -3.48 -4.75
C PRO A 114 20.24 -2.05 -5.20
N LYS A 115 21.04 -1.08 -4.74
CA LYS A 115 20.88 0.33 -5.12
C LYS A 115 21.01 0.56 -6.63
N ASN A 116 21.83 -0.26 -7.32
CA ASN A 116 21.94 -0.29 -8.78
C ASN A 116 20.71 -0.88 -9.50
N ARG A 117 19.65 -1.27 -8.76
CA ARG A 117 18.30 -1.58 -9.26
C ARG A 117 17.27 -0.55 -8.79
N MET A 118 17.73 0.58 -8.24
CA MET A 118 16.86 1.60 -7.67
C MET A 118 17.14 2.99 -8.24
N HIS A 119 16.08 3.76 -8.45
CA HIS A 119 16.15 5.21 -8.60
C HIS A 119 15.81 5.86 -7.26
N LEU A 120 16.57 6.86 -6.85
CA LEU A 120 16.34 7.59 -5.60
C LEU A 120 15.58 8.89 -5.89
N PHE A 121 14.52 9.15 -5.14
CA PHE A 121 13.81 10.42 -5.10
C PHE A 121 13.71 10.89 -3.66
N ILE A 122 14.19 12.10 -3.36
CA ILE A 122 14.08 12.70 -2.04
C ILE A 122 13.29 14.00 -2.15
N TYR A 123 12.26 14.16 -1.34
CA TYR A 123 11.57 15.42 -1.15
C TYR A 123 11.78 15.93 0.28
N SER A 124 12.26 17.17 0.38
CA SER A 124 12.37 17.94 1.60
C SER A 124 11.44 19.15 1.48
N GLY A 125 10.36 19.18 2.25
CA GLY A 125 9.33 20.22 2.21
C GLY A 125 9.61 21.40 3.15
N VAL A 126 10.61 21.31 4.02
CA VAL A 126 10.98 22.36 4.96
C VAL A 126 12.50 22.57 5.01
N GLU A 127 12.91 23.82 5.14
CA GLU A 127 14.32 24.25 5.04
C GLU A 127 15.24 23.50 6.02
N TYR A 128 14.74 23.17 7.21
CA TYR A 128 15.47 22.43 8.22
C TYR A 128 15.95 21.04 7.74
N LEU A 129 15.23 20.40 6.81
CA LEU A 129 15.58 19.06 6.31
C LEU A 129 16.51 19.10 5.09
N ASP A 130 16.61 20.24 4.39
CA ASP A 130 17.32 20.37 3.11
C ASP A 130 18.79 19.98 3.20
N ALA A 131 19.49 20.41 4.26
CA ALA A 131 20.90 20.12 4.44
C ALA A 131 21.16 18.62 4.60
N MET A 132 20.31 17.93 5.36
CA MET A 132 20.39 16.48 5.57
C MET A 132 20.06 15.72 4.28
N ALA A 133 19.01 16.13 3.54
CA ALA A 133 18.64 15.56 2.26
C ALA A 133 19.77 15.69 1.21
N LYS A 134 20.39 16.87 1.09
CA LYS A 134 21.53 17.13 0.20
C LYS A 134 22.74 16.27 0.56
N SER A 135 23.08 16.21 1.85
CA SER A 135 24.20 15.41 2.35
C SER A 135 24.01 13.91 2.03
N HIS A 136 22.80 13.40 2.25
CA HIS A 136 22.48 12.01 1.94
C HIS A 136 22.53 11.71 0.44
N LEU A 137 21.97 12.59 -0.40
CA LEU A 137 22.04 12.45 -1.85
C LEU A 137 23.50 12.35 -2.32
N LYS A 138 24.33 13.32 -1.92
CA LYS A 138 25.76 13.34 -2.28
C LYS A 138 26.52 12.09 -1.85
N LYS A 139 26.12 11.49 -0.72
CA LYS A 139 26.76 10.28 -0.19
C LYS A 139 26.48 9.03 -1.03
N TYR A 140 25.27 8.89 -1.57
CA TYR A 140 24.81 7.64 -2.19
C TYR A 140 24.43 7.76 -3.67
N GLU A 141 24.40 8.96 -4.27
CA GLU A 141 23.88 9.19 -5.62
C GLU A 141 24.52 8.29 -6.69
N GLU A 142 25.81 7.99 -6.56
CA GLU A 142 26.57 7.14 -7.50
C GLU A 142 26.25 5.64 -7.36
N GLU A 143 25.67 5.21 -6.23
CA GLU A 143 25.26 3.81 -6.02
C GLU A 143 23.88 3.51 -6.64
N TYR A 144 23.07 4.55 -6.88
CA TYR A 144 21.73 4.44 -7.47
C TYR A 144 21.77 4.58 -9.00
N LEU A 145 20.77 4.01 -9.71
CA LEU A 145 20.64 4.16 -11.17
C LEU A 145 20.47 5.63 -11.59
N SER A 146 19.77 6.40 -10.77
CA SER A 146 19.73 7.86 -10.84
C SER A 146 19.14 8.39 -9.55
N ALA A 147 19.46 9.64 -9.22
CA ALA A 147 18.87 10.30 -8.07
C ALA A 147 18.24 11.64 -8.45
N LYS A 148 17.18 12.03 -7.75
CA LYS A 148 16.54 13.34 -7.85
C LYS A 148 16.20 13.85 -6.45
N ILE A 149 16.43 15.14 -6.25
CA ILE A 149 16.04 15.85 -5.03
C ILE A 149 15.10 17.00 -5.36
N VAL A 150 14.15 17.25 -4.48
CA VAL A 150 13.28 18.42 -4.45
C VAL A 150 13.37 19.01 -3.05
N LEU A 151 13.67 20.29 -2.95
CA LEU A 151 13.98 20.99 -1.71
C LEU A 151 12.88 21.97 -1.35
N SER A 152 12.91 22.51 -0.14
CA SER A 152 11.88 23.45 0.30
C SER A 152 11.87 24.72 -0.54
N THR A 153 13.03 25.11 -1.10
CA THR A 153 13.17 26.25 -2.02
C THR A 153 12.43 26.08 -3.33
N ASP A 154 12.11 24.85 -3.75
CA ASP A 154 11.34 24.58 -4.96
C ASP A 154 9.84 24.90 -4.77
N GLN A 155 9.39 25.14 -3.53
CA GLN A 155 8.02 25.51 -3.16
C GLN A 155 6.96 24.53 -3.67
N PHE A 156 7.25 23.23 -3.58
CA PHE A 156 6.26 22.19 -3.85
C PHE A 156 5.39 21.97 -2.62
N ASP A 157 4.11 21.64 -2.84
CA ASP A 157 3.30 21.01 -1.80
C ASP A 157 3.47 19.49 -1.85
N GLU A 158 2.99 18.79 -0.83
CA GLU A 158 3.07 17.33 -0.75
C GLU A 158 2.52 16.66 -2.02
N ARG A 159 1.35 17.10 -2.48
CA ARG A 159 0.67 16.53 -3.64
C ARG A 159 1.55 16.61 -4.89
N ARG A 160 2.13 17.77 -5.16
CA ARG A 160 2.98 17.99 -6.33
C ARG A 160 4.28 17.21 -6.21
N ALA A 161 4.86 17.09 -5.01
CA ALA A 161 6.05 16.29 -4.78
C ALA A 161 5.81 14.80 -5.05
N ARG A 162 4.75 14.22 -4.48
CA ARG A 162 4.38 12.82 -4.74
C ARG A 162 4.02 12.57 -6.20
N GLN A 163 3.30 13.50 -6.85
CA GLN A 163 3.00 13.41 -8.28
C GLN A 163 4.27 13.41 -9.13
N LEU A 164 5.24 14.27 -8.80
CA LEU A 164 6.52 14.29 -9.48
C LEU A 164 7.30 12.99 -9.29
N ALA A 165 7.30 12.41 -8.09
CA ALA A 165 7.92 11.11 -7.83
C ALA A 165 7.33 10.01 -8.74
N VAL A 166 5.99 9.94 -8.85
CA VAL A 166 5.31 8.99 -9.76
C VAL A 166 5.65 9.25 -11.22
N GLN A 167 5.68 10.53 -11.64
CA GLN A 167 6.04 10.88 -13.02
C GLN A 167 7.49 10.48 -13.35
N GLN A 168 8.41 10.67 -12.41
CA GLN A 168 9.80 10.24 -12.56
C GLN A 168 9.91 8.73 -12.64
N ALA A 169 9.24 7.98 -11.75
CA ALA A 169 9.23 6.51 -11.81
C ALA A 169 8.75 5.99 -13.17
N LYS A 170 7.67 6.59 -13.71
CA LYS A 170 7.17 6.27 -15.06
C LYS A 170 8.18 6.61 -16.16
N GLN A 171 8.79 7.80 -16.11
CA GLN A 171 9.80 8.23 -17.09
C GLN A 171 11.04 7.32 -17.06
N LYS A 172 11.43 6.85 -15.88
CA LYS A 172 12.55 5.93 -15.66
C LYS A 172 12.19 4.46 -15.91
N LYS A 173 10.93 4.16 -16.24
CA LYS A 173 10.43 2.80 -16.46
C LYS A 173 10.67 1.90 -15.25
N SER A 174 10.47 2.43 -14.04
CA SER A 174 10.46 1.60 -12.83
C SER A 174 9.25 0.67 -12.86
N ASP A 175 9.47 -0.57 -12.46
CA ASP A 175 8.42 -1.58 -12.28
C ASP A 175 7.56 -1.25 -11.05
N TYR A 176 8.20 -0.74 -9.99
CA TYR A 176 7.54 -0.35 -8.74
C TYR A 176 8.01 1.01 -8.22
N ILE A 177 7.19 1.64 -7.38
CA ILE A 177 7.57 2.80 -6.58
C ILE A 177 7.31 2.48 -5.11
N PHE A 178 8.29 2.73 -4.25
CA PHE A 178 8.19 2.54 -2.81
C PHE A 178 8.27 3.89 -2.12
N PHE A 179 7.14 4.33 -1.57
CA PHE A 179 7.05 5.57 -0.80
C PHE A 179 7.35 5.30 0.66
N ILE A 180 8.19 6.15 1.26
CA ILE A 180 8.45 6.14 2.69
C ILE A 180 8.41 7.58 3.18
N ASP A 181 7.53 7.86 4.12
CA ASP A 181 7.41 9.17 4.76
C ASP A 181 8.42 9.26 5.91
N ALA A 182 8.92 10.46 6.15
CA ALA A 182 10.05 10.71 7.05
C ALA A 182 9.76 10.45 8.55
N ASP A 183 8.49 10.32 8.92
CA ASP A 183 8.02 9.93 10.25
C ASP A 183 7.87 8.40 10.41
N THR A 184 8.21 7.63 9.38
CA THR A 184 8.16 6.16 9.40
C THR A 184 9.53 5.57 9.75
N HIS A 185 9.53 4.60 10.67
CA HIS A 185 10.71 3.79 10.98
C HIS A 185 10.62 2.43 10.28
N VAL A 186 11.51 2.18 9.32
CA VAL A 186 11.64 0.89 8.64
C VAL A 186 12.79 0.12 9.27
N ASP A 187 12.46 -0.72 10.25
CA ASP A 187 13.44 -1.54 10.96
C ASP A 187 13.76 -2.87 10.25
N ASP A 188 12.77 -3.43 9.54
CA ASP A 188 12.97 -4.62 8.73
C ASP A 188 13.57 -4.27 7.36
N LYS A 189 14.79 -4.74 7.13
CA LYS A 189 15.53 -4.53 5.88
C LYS A 189 14.92 -5.31 4.71
N GLU A 190 14.20 -6.39 4.96
CA GLU A 190 13.55 -7.22 3.93
C GLU A 190 12.19 -6.68 3.49
N LEU A 191 11.67 -5.63 4.15
CA LEU A 191 10.30 -5.16 3.98
C LEU A 191 9.90 -4.96 2.51
N LEU A 192 10.74 -4.25 1.73
CA LEU A 192 10.47 -4.01 0.31
C LEU A 192 10.33 -5.33 -0.47
N ARG A 193 11.24 -6.29 -0.24
CA ARG A 193 11.20 -7.60 -0.90
C ARG A 193 9.95 -8.36 -0.48
N GLU A 194 9.59 -8.34 0.80
CA GLU A 194 8.39 -9.01 1.29
C GLU A 194 7.13 -8.46 0.62
N LEU A 195 6.96 -7.14 0.60
CA LEU A 195 5.82 -6.45 -0.04
C LEU A 195 5.69 -6.85 -1.52
N MET A 196 6.82 -6.91 -2.24
CA MET A 196 6.83 -7.33 -3.65
C MET A 196 6.36 -8.77 -3.83
N THR A 197 6.65 -9.67 -2.88
CA THR A 197 6.20 -11.07 -2.99
C THR A 197 4.68 -11.23 -2.97
N TYR A 198 3.93 -10.25 -2.46
CA TYR A 198 2.47 -10.31 -2.44
C TYR A 198 1.83 -10.08 -3.82
N ASP A 199 2.57 -9.61 -4.83
CA ASP A 199 2.06 -9.37 -6.19
C ASP A 199 0.73 -8.59 -6.21
N ARG A 200 0.75 -7.39 -5.63
CA ARG A 200 -0.41 -6.49 -5.58
C ARG A 200 -0.08 -5.17 -6.26
N GLN A 201 -1.10 -4.55 -6.85
CA GLN A 201 -0.97 -3.22 -7.46
C GLN A 201 -0.61 -2.15 -6.42
N PHE A 202 -1.20 -2.25 -5.22
CA PHE A 202 -0.94 -1.39 -4.08
C PHE A 202 -0.90 -2.25 -2.82
N ILE A 203 0.11 -2.05 -1.99
CA ILE A 203 0.25 -2.70 -0.70
C ILE A 203 1.06 -1.78 0.23
N ALA A 204 0.72 -1.82 1.51
CA ALA A 204 1.46 -1.17 2.59
C ALA A 204 1.71 -2.22 3.69
N PRO A 205 2.80 -2.07 4.47
CA PRO A 205 3.05 -2.89 5.65
C PRO A 205 2.05 -2.62 6.78
#